data_AF-A0A847H0H3-F1
#
_entry.id   AF-A0A847H0H3-F1
#
_cell.length_a   1.000
_cell.length_b   1.000
_cell.length_c   1.000
_cell.angle_alpha   90.00
_cell.angle_beta   90.00
_cell.angle_gamma   90.00
#
_symmetry.space_group_name_H-M   'P 1'
#
loop_
_entity.id
_entity.type
_entity.pdbx_description
1 polymer ?
#
loop_
_entity_poly.entity_id
_entity_poly.type
_entity_poly.pdbx_seq_one_letter_code
_entity_poly.pdbx_strand_id
1 'polypeptide(L)'
;MEGPPVPTWPALQAINGEGGMMTVGMSMQREGPKAAQAAAAAPAFTQLLDNLDKEPIPSTFSTPEREAAKKAFVESVQTIAKGGSDDEIKALWEKALDSMQKLTSP
;
A
#
# COMPACT_ATOMS: atom_id res chain seq x y z
N MET A 1 -6.09 -29.63 -4.66
CA MET A 1 -5.23 -28.81 -3.79
C MET A 1 -5.76 -27.41 -3.87
N GLU A 2 -6.43 -26.94 -2.83
CA GLU A 2 -6.79 -25.53 -2.71
C GLU A 2 -5.48 -24.78 -2.43
N GLY A 3 -5.17 -23.77 -3.24
CA GLY A 3 -3.98 -22.93 -3.02
C GLY A 3 -4.06 -22.24 -1.65
N PRO A 4 -2.97 -21.63 -1.18
CA PRO A 4 -3.02 -20.90 0.07
C PRO A 4 -4.10 -19.79 -0.01
N PRO A 5 -4.84 -19.53 1.07
CA PRO A 5 -5.95 -18.60 1.03
C PRO A 5 -5.46 -17.19 0.76
N VAL A 6 -6.05 -16.53 -0.24
CA VAL A 6 -5.79 -15.11 -0.51
C VAL A 6 -6.20 -14.29 0.72
N PRO A 7 -5.40 -13.32 1.17
CA PRO A 7 -5.76 -12.55 2.34
C PRO A 7 -7.00 -11.66 2.10
N THR A 8 -8.01 -11.78 2.96
CA THR A 8 -9.34 -11.17 2.75
C THR A 8 -9.72 -10.13 3.80
N TRP A 9 -8.77 -9.63 4.61
CA TRP A 9 -9.14 -8.72 5.68
C TRP A 9 -9.52 -7.31 5.17
N PRO A 10 -10.48 -6.63 5.83
CA PRO A 10 -11.14 -5.45 5.27
C PRO A 10 -10.19 -4.30 4.93
N ALA A 11 -9.23 -3.96 5.78
CA ALA A 11 -8.32 -2.85 5.50
C ALA A 11 -7.42 -3.10 4.27
N LEU A 12 -7.00 -4.36 4.02
CA LEU A 12 -6.23 -4.70 2.83
C LEU A 12 -7.07 -4.63 1.55
N GLN A 13 -8.33 -5.03 1.63
CA GLN A 13 -9.24 -4.89 0.49
C GLN A 13 -9.55 -3.42 0.20
N ALA A 14 -9.74 -2.60 1.24
CA ALA A 14 -10.01 -1.18 1.11
C ALA A 14 -8.83 -0.42 0.48
N ILE A 15 -7.59 -0.70 0.91
CA ILE A 15 -6.41 -0.05 0.33
C ILE A 15 -6.09 -0.55 -1.09
N ASN A 16 -6.47 -1.78 -1.46
CA ASN A 16 -6.37 -2.28 -2.84
C ASN A 16 -7.51 -1.79 -3.74
N GLY A 17 -8.61 -1.31 -3.14
CA GLY A 17 -9.83 -0.96 -3.83
C GLY A 17 -9.81 0.42 -4.50
N GLU A 18 -11.00 0.86 -4.88
CA GLU A 18 -11.22 2.19 -5.46
C GLU A 18 -10.85 3.29 -4.47
N GLY A 19 -10.05 4.26 -4.90
CA GLY A 19 -9.55 5.35 -4.04
C GLY A 19 -8.28 5.02 -3.25
N GLY A 20 -7.84 3.75 -3.26
CA GLY A 20 -6.60 3.30 -2.65
C GLY A 20 -5.43 3.29 -3.62
N MET A 21 -4.67 2.19 -3.61
CA MET A 21 -3.45 2.00 -4.40
C MET A 21 -3.70 2.13 -5.91
N MET A 22 -4.89 1.78 -6.40
CA MET A 22 -5.23 1.97 -7.80
C MET A 22 -5.18 3.44 -8.22
N THR A 23 -5.66 4.36 -7.37
CA THR A 23 -5.64 5.80 -7.67
C THR A 23 -4.20 6.33 -7.71
N VAL A 24 -3.39 5.99 -6.70
CA VAL A 24 -1.98 6.42 -6.65
C VAL A 24 -1.19 5.84 -7.82
N GLY A 25 -1.41 4.56 -8.16
CA GLY A 25 -0.77 3.90 -9.30
C GLY A 25 -1.17 4.48 -10.65
N MET A 26 -2.46 4.81 -10.83
CA MET A 26 -2.93 5.49 -12.04
C MET A 26 -2.31 6.88 -12.18
N SER A 27 -2.25 7.66 -11.11
CA SER A 27 -1.60 8.96 -11.12
C SER A 27 -0.09 8.84 -11.42
N MET A 28 0.59 7.84 -10.84
CA MET A 28 2.00 7.56 -11.13
C MET A 28 2.23 7.25 -12.62
N GLN A 29 1.37 6.43 -13.23
CA GLN A 29 1.51 6.02 -14.64
C GLN A 29 1.13 7.12 -15.64
N ARG A 30 0.10 7.91 -15.34
CA ARG A 30 -0.45 8.90 -16.29
C ARG A 30 0.18 10.28 -16.18
N GLU A 31 0.40 10.73 -14.95
CA GLU A 31 0.76 12.13 -14.64
C GLU A 31 2.16 12.22 -14.01
N GLY A 32 2.63 11.12 -13.42
CA GLY A 32 3.97 11.00 -12.86
C GLY A 32 4.05 11.09 -11.33
N PRO A 33 5.27 11.15 -10.78
CA PRO A 33 5.51 10.98 -9.35
C PRO A 33 4.86 12.04 -8.46
N LYS A 34 4.81 13.31 -8.93
CA LYS A 34 4.15 14.38 -8.18
C LYS A 34 2.64 14.19 -8.05
N ALA A 35 1.99 13.65 -9.08
CA ALA A 35 0.57 13.32 -9.01
C ALA A 35 0.32 12.13 -8.08
N ALA A 36 1.20 11.12 -8.12
CA ALA A 36 1.18 10.01 -7.16
C ALA A 36 1.36 10.49 -5.72
N GLN A 37 2.27 11.43 -5.47
CA GLN A 37 2.40 12.09 -4.17
C GLN A 37 1.09 12.76 -3.75
N ALA A 38 0.47 13.57 -4.62
CA ALA A 38 -0.78 14.25 -4.29
C ALA A 38 -1.92 13.26 -3.98
N ALA A 39 -1.99 12.15 -4.73
CA ALA A 39 -2.94 11.07 -4.48
C ALA A 39 -2.66 10.34 -3.15
N ALA A 40 -1.40 10.05 -2.84
CA ALA A 40 -0.99 9.42 -1.57
C ALA A 40 -1.20 10.33 -0.36
N ALA A 41 -1.04 11.66 -0.55
CA ALA A 41 -1.32 12.68 0.45
C ALA A 41 -2.82 13.03 0.57
N ALA A 42 -3.68 12.45 -0.26
CA ALA A 42 -5.11 12.71 -0.19
C ALA A 42 -5.67 12.21 1.16
N PRO A 43 -6.59 12.96 1.81
CA PRO A 43 -7.16 12.55 3.09
C PRO A 43 -7.82 11.18 3.06
N ALA A 44 -8.54 10.87 1.98
CA ALA A 44 -9.19 9.57 1.80
C ALA A 44 -8.17 8.42 1.76
N PHE A 45 -7.07 8.59 1.02
CA PHE A 45 -6.01 7.58 0.95
C PHE A 45 -5.29 7.44 2.30
N THR A 46 -4.99 8.57 2.96
CA THR A 46 -4.34 8.58 4.28
C THR A 46 -5.19 7.84 5.32
N GLN A 47 -6.52 8.02 5.30
CA GLN A 47 -7.43 7.27 6.18
C GLN A 47 -7.39 5.76 5.91
N LEU A 48 -7.34 5.34 4.65
CA LEU A 48 -7.19 3.91 4.32
C LEU A 48 -5.86 3.36 4.83
N LEU A 49 -4.79 4.13 4.72
CA LEU A 49 -3.45 3.76 5.17
C LEU A 49 -3.38 3.66 6.71
N ASP A 50 -3.96 4.62 7.42
CA ASP A 50 -4.07 4.62 8.88
C ASP A 50 -4.90 3.43 9.37
N ASN A 51 -6.00 3.11 8.69
CA ASN A 51 -6.82 1.94 9.02
C ASN A 51 -6.03 0.65 8.81
N LEU A 52 -5.28 0.55 7.72
CA LEU A 52 -4.40 -0.59 7.47
C LEU A 52 -3.35 -0.73 8.57
N ASP A 53 -2.70 0.36 8.98
CA ASP A 53 -1.67 0.36 10.04
C ASP A 53 -2.25 -0.07 11.39
N LYS A 54 -3.42 0.44 11.76
CA LYS A 54 -4.09 0.13 13.04
C LYS A 54 -4.71 -1.26 13.09
N GLU A 55 -5.23 -1.76 11.97
CA GLU A 55 -5.90 -3.06 11.91
C GLU A 55 -4.85 -4.19 11.90
N PRO A 56 -4.79 -5.04 12.94
CA PRO A 56 -3.82 -6.14 12.96
C PRO A 56 -4.13 -7.15 11.84
N ILE A 57 -3.07 -7.77 11.31
CA ILE A 57 -3.25 -8.86 10.35
C ILE A 57 -3.96 -10.01 11.09
N PRO A 58 -5.07 -10.57 10.56
CA PRO A 58 -5.74 -11.67 11.23
C PRO A 58 -4.77 -12.84 11.44
N SER A 59 -4.88 -13.54 12.57
CA SER A 59 -3.94 -14.58 12.99
C SER A 59 -3.75 -15.69 11.94
N THR A 60 -4.76 -15.97 11.14
CA THR A 60 -4.71 -16.94 10.01
C THR A 60 -3.74 -16.53 8.91
N PHE A 61 -3.51 -15.23 8.74
CA PHE A 61 -2.61 -14.66 7.75
C PHE A 61 -1.36 -14.02 8.35
N SER A 62 -1.30 -13.87 9.68
CA SER A 62 -0.21 -13.17 10.37
C SER A 62 1.08 -13.99 10.31
N THR A 63 1.97 -13.63 9.41
CA THR A 63 3.35 -14.14 9.34
C THR A 63 4.33 -12.99 9.55
N PRO A 64 5.54 -13.25 10.07
CA PRO A 64 6.56 -12.22 10.24
C PRO A 64 6.84 -11.45 8.93
N GLU A 65 6.78 -12.14 7.79
CA GLU A 65 6.96 -11.55 6.46
C GLU A 65 5.83 -10.59 6.10
N ARG A 66 4.56 -10.95 6.37
CA ARG A 66 3.41 -10.06 6.11
C ARG A 66 3.36 -8.88 7.07
N GLU A 67 3.74 -9.07 8.34
CA GLU A 67 3.85 -7.96 9.29
C GLU A 67 4.95 -6.97 8.88
N ALA A 68 6.11 -7.48 8.47
CA ALA A 68 7.19 -6.64 7.94
C ALA A 68 6.76 -5.93 6.65
N ALA A 69 6.07 -6.62 5.74
CA ALA A 69 5.56 -6.06 4.51
C ALA A 69 4.50 -4.98 4.77
N LYS A 70 3.60 -5.18 5.74
CA LYS A 70 2.60 -4.18 6.15
C LYS A 70 3.29 -2.89 6.58
N LYS A 71 4.27 -3.01 7.47
CA LYS A 71 5.01 -1.86 7.98
C LYS A 71 5.80 -1.16 6.87
N ALA A 72 6.50 -1.93 6.03
CA ALA A 72 7.26 -1.38 4.91
C ALA A 72 6.36 -0.68 3.88
N PHE A 73 5.17 -1.22 3.63
CA PHE A 73 4.15 -0.61 2.77
C PHE A 73 3.69 0.73 3.35
N VAL A 74 3.22 0.75 4.61
CA VAL A 74 2.74 1.96 5.28
C VAL A 74 3.80 3.05 5.28
N GLU A 75 5.02 2.70 5.67
CA GLU A 75 6.15 3.63 5.74
C GLU A 75 6.51 4.21 4.36
N SER A 76 6.53 3.37 3.33
CA SER A 76 6.86 3.80 1.97
C SER A 76 5.82 4.79 1.45
N VAL A 77 4.54 4.50 1.62
CA VAL A 77 3.47 5.38 1.11
C VAL A 77 3.33 6.67 1.93
N GLN A 78 3.50 6.60 3.26
CA GLN A 78 3.58 7.81 4.09
C GLN A 78 4.76 8.70 3.68
N THR A 79 5.88 8.11 3.26
CA THR A 79 7.04 8.87 2.79
C THR A 79 6.76 9.51 1.43
N ILE A 80 6.10 8.79 0.50
CA ILE A 80 5.63 9.37 -0.76
C ILE A 80 4.73 10.59 -0.51
N ALA A 81 3.80 10.49 0.43
CA ALA A 81 2.89 11.59 0.78
C ALA A 81 3.61 12.84 1.33
N LYS A 82 4.73 12.65 2.05
CA LYS A 82 5.60 13.75 2.51
C LYS A 82 6.35 14.43 1.36
N GLY A 83 6.45 13.76 0.22
CA GLY A 83 7.14 14.25 -0.97
C GLY A 83 8.63 13.95 -0.98
N GLY A 84 9.27 14.35 -2.07
CA GLY A 84 10.67 14.10 -2.35
C GLY A 84 10.97 14.37 -3.82
N SER A 85 12.12 13.92 -4.29
CA SER A 85 12.45 13.94 -5.70
C SER A 85 11.61 12.92 -6.46
N ASP A 86 11.37 13.15 -7.76
CA ASP A 86 10.60 12.25 -8.61
C ASP A 86 11.15 10.80 -8.59
N ASP A 87 12.48 10.64 -8.58
CA ASP A 87 13.13 9.33 -8.49
C ASP A 87 12.95 8.66 -7.13
N GLU A 88 12.95 9.44 -6.04
CA GLU A 88 12.68 8.92 -4.69
C GLU A 88 11.24 8.44 -4.58
N ILE A 89 10.28 9.22 -5.09
CA ILE A 89 8.87 8.84 -5.09
C ILE A 89 8.64 7.57 -5.92
N LYS A 90 9.30 7.42 -7.08
CA LYS A 90 9.26 6.18 -7.87
C LYS A 90 9.81 4.98 -7.11
N ALA A 91 11.00 5.11 -6.52
CA ALA A 91 11.62 4.03 -5.77
C ALA A 91 10.77 3.60 -4.56
N LEU A 92 10.19 4.57 -3.84
CA LEU A 92 9.27 4.31 -2.73
C LEU A 92 7.97 3.64 -3.23
N TRP A 93 7.47 4.04 -4.39
CA TRP A 93 6.29 3.42 -4.99
C TRP A 93 6.53 1.97 -5.38
N GLU A 94 7.67 1.67 -6.02
CA GLU A 94 8.07 0.29 -6.34
C GLU A 94 8.21 -0.56 -5.07
N LYS A 95 8.81 -0.01 -4.01
CA LYS A 95 8.92 -0.67 -2.71
C LYS A 95 7.54 -0.92 -2.07
N ALA A 96 6.61 0.03 -2.21
CA ALA A 96 5.24 -0.15 -1.76
C ALA A 96 4.55 -1.28 -2.54
N LEU A 97 4.73 -1.36 -3.86
CA LEU A 97 4.17 -2.44 -4.68
C LEU A 97 4.74 -3.82 -4.30
N ASP A 98 6.05 -3.95 -4.09
CA ASP A 98 6.68 -5.20 -3.63
C ASP A 98 6.13 -5.63 -2.25
N SER A 99 6.03 -4.68 -1.33
CA SER A 99 5.45 -4.93 0.00
C SER A 99 3.98 -5.35 -0.12
N MET A 100 3.23 -4.71 -1.00
CA MET A 100 1.83 -5.03 -1.26
C MET A 100 1.68 -6.43 -1.84
N GLN A 101 2.55 -6.82 -2.78
CA GLN A 101 2.58 -8.16 -3.33
C GLN A 101 2.80 -9.20 -2.23
N LYS A 102 3.73 -8.96 -1.30
CA LYS A 102 3.96 -9.86 -0.15
C LYS A 102 2.74 -9.92 0.79
N LEU A 103 2.03 -8.81 0.95
CA LEU A 103 0.80 -8.75 1.75
C LEU A 103 -0.35 -9.53 1.14
N THR A 104 -0.49 -9.52 -0.18
CA THR A 104 -1.61 -10.16 -0.89
C THR A 104 -1.26 -11.53 -1.45
N SER A 105 0.01 -11.94 -1.44
CA SER A 105 0.43 -13.26 -1.91
C SER A 105 -0.21 -14.34 -1.04
N PRO A 106 -0.71 -15.42 -1.63
CA PRO A 106 -1.33 -16.52 -0.91
C PRO A 106 -0.33 -17.20 0.03
#